data_AF-A0A9D7H0Q9-F1
#
_entry.id   AF-A0A9D7H0Q9-F1
#
_cell.length_a   1.000
_cell.length_b   1.000
_cell.length_c   1.000
_cell.angle_alpha   90.00
_cell.angle_beta   90.00
_cell.angle_gamma   90.00
#
_symmetry.space_group_name_H-M   'P 1'
#
loop_
_entity.id
_entity.type
_entity.pdbx_description
1 polymer ?
#
loop_
_entity_poly.entity_id
_entity_poly.type
_entity_poly.pdbx_seq_one_letter_code
_entity_poly.pdbx_strand_id
1 'polypeptide(L)' 'MSVEDIARAKGALEEGQFRVVVFEADGRTTVRDFASCKLATQYADDVASEGEPASATVFDAHFRCVRGGRHFGASK' A
#
# COMPACT_ATOMS: atom_id res chain seq x y z
N MET A 1 0.32 8.12 14.52
CA MET A 1 0.07 6.68 14.22
C MET A 1 0.89 6.35 12.99
N SER A 2 1.72 5.31 13.05
CA SER A 2 2.55 4.91 11.89
C SER A 2 1.71 4.16 10.86
N VAL A 3 2.18 4.10 9.61
CA VAL A 3 1.54 3.28 8.56
C VAL A 3 1.49 1.80 8.92
N GLU A 4 2.48 1.32 9.67
CA GLU A 4 2.53 -0.06 10.15
C GLU A 4 1.47 -0.31 11.23
N ASP A 5 1.19 0.66 12.10
CA ASP A 5 0.12 0.54 13.11
C ASP A 5 -1.24 0.42 12.42
N ILE A 6 -1.45 1.19 11.34
CA ILE A 6 -2.69 1.10 10.54
C ILE A 6 -2.79 -0.26 9.85
N ALA A 7 -1.69 -0.75 9.28
CA ALA A 7 -1.65 -2.07 8.67
C ALA A 7 -1.97 -3.17 9.70
N ARG A 8 -1.39 -3.10 10.90
CA ARG A 8 -1.60 -4.08 11.99
C ARG A 8 -3.00 -4.00 12.59
N ALA A 9 -3.58 -2.81 12.71
CA ALA A 9 -4.93 -2.61 13.25
C ALA A 9 -6.03 -3.34 12.45
N LYS A 10 -5.78 -3.61 11.16
CA LYS A 10 -6.71 -4.37 10.30
C LYS A 10 -6.72 -5.88 10.60
N GLY A 11 -5.75 -6.40 11.35
CA GLY A 11 -5.63 -7.81 11.74
C GLY A 11 -4.47 -8.53 11.07
N ALA A 12 -4.24 -9.80 11.42
CA ALA A 12 -3.17 -10.59 10.83
C ALA A 12 -3.37 -10.85 9.32
N LEU A 13 -2.29 -11.18 8.62
CA LEU A 13 -2.25 -11.64 7.23
C LEU A 13 -1.71 -13.06 7.20
N GLU A 14 -2.19 -13.88 6.28
CA GLU A 14 -1.62 -15.20 6.05
C GLU A 14 -0.30 -15.11 5.28
N GLU A 15 0.58 -16.11 5.46
CA GLU A 15 1.80 -16.22 4.68
C GLU A 15 1.51 -16.23 3.18
N GLY A 16 2.21 -15.39 2.41
CA GLY A 16 1.95 -15.19 0.98
C GLY A 16 0.85 -14.17 0.65
N GLN A 17 0.17 -13.60 1.66
CA GLN A 17 -0.69 -12.43 1.48
C GLN A 17 0.06 -11.11 1.67
N PHE A 18 -0.50 -10.07 1.09
CA PHE A 18 0.04 -8.72 1.09
C PHE A 18 -1.06 -7.72 1.43
N ARG A 19 -0.70 -6.63 2.09
CA ARG A 19 -1.63 -5.54 2.41
C ARG A 19 -1.10 -4.24 1.87
N VAL A 20 -1.96 -3.50 1.18
CA VAL A 20 -1.67 -2.15 0.72
C VAL A 20 -2.38 -1.17 1.64
N VAL A 21 -1.63 -0.22 2.18
CA VAL A 21 -2.14 0.95 2.90
C VAL A 21 -1.94 2.17 2.01
N VAL A 22 -3.03 2.87 1.72
CA VAL A 22 -3.06 4.08 0.92
C VAL A 22 -3.42 5.25 1.81
N PHE A 23 -2.58 6.30 1.82
CA PHE A 23 -2.96 7.60 2.34
C PHE A 23 -3.46 8.46 1.20
N GLU A 24 -4.75 8.80 1.26
CA GLU A 24 -5.41 9.66 0.30
C GLU A 24 -5.06 11.13 0.58
N ALA A 25 -5.18 11.98 -0.44
CA ALA A 25 -4.91 13.41 -0.34
C ALA A 25 -5.80 14.14 0.68
N ASP A 26 -6.99 13.59 0.95
CA ASP A 26 -7.96 14.14 1.91
C ASP A 26 -7.74 13.67 3.36
N GLY A 27 -6.64 12.96 3.61
CA GLY A 27 -6.27 12.44 4.93
C GLY A 27 -6.96 11.13 5.31
N ARG A 28 -7.77 10.54 4.42
CA ARG A 28 -8.31 9.19 4.63
C ARG A 28 -7.24 8.13 4.41
N THR A 29 -7.48 6.96 4.99
CA THR A 29 -6.61 5.79 4.80
C THR A 29 -7.42 4.61 4.28
N THR A 30 -7.02 4.09 3.13
CA THR A 30 -7.60 2.89 2.53
C THR A 30 -6.69 1.70 2.79
N VAL A 31 -7.25 0.58 3.24
CA VAL A 31 -6.49 -0.66 3.51
C VAL A 31 -7.10 -1.81 2.72
N ARG A 32 -6.28 -2.51 1.92
CA ARG A 32 -6.74 -3.61 1.08
C ARG A 32 -5.74 -4.76 1.04
N ASP A 33 -6.27 -5.98 1.08
CA ASP A 33 -5.48 -7.22 1.12
C ASP A 33 -5.48 -7.91 -0.25
N PHE A 34 -4.38 -8.59 -0.55
CA PHE A 34 -4.11 -9.23 -1.83
C PHE A 34 -3.41 -10.57 -1.61
N ALA A 35 -3.82 -11.59 -2.37
CA ALA A 35 -3.18 -12.91 -2.35
C ALA A 35 -1.88 -12.99 -3.18
N SER A 36 -1.38 -11.87 -3.71
CA SER A 36 -0.20 -11.83 -4.56
C SER A 36 0.53 -10.49 -4.46
N CYS A 37 1.85 -10.54 -4.33
CA CYS A 37 2.72 -9.36 -4.34
C CYS A 37 2.56 -8.55 -5.62
N LYS A 38 2.38 -9.24 -6.77
CA LYS A 38 2.21 -8.60 -8.08
C LYS A 38 0.95 -7.74 -8.12
N LEU A 39 -0.18 -8.25 -7.63
CA LEU A 39 -1.44 -7.51 -7.61
C LEU A 39 -1.41 -6.35 -6.61
N ALA A 40 -0.85 -6.58 -5.42
CA ALA A 40 -0.69 -5.53 -4.40
C ALA A 40 0.18 -4.37 -4.92
N THR A 41 1.27 -4.73 -5.58
CA THR A 41 2.19 -3.78 -6.22
C THR A 41 1.51 -2.99 -7.32
N GLN A 42 0.79 -3.67 -8.22
CA GLN A 42 0.09 -3.02 -9.32
C GLN A 42 -0.93 -2.01 -8.79
N TYR A 43 -1.73 -2.41 -7.81
CA TYR A 43 -2.67 -1.50 -7.15
C TYR A 43 -1.97 -0.30 -6.49
N ALA A 44 -0.85 -0.52 -5.80
CA ALA A 44 -0.11 0.57 -5.18
C ALA A 44 0.48 1.55 -6.21
N ASP A 45 0.98 1.04 -7.34
CA ASP A 45 1.48 1.86 -8.45
C ASP A 45 0.33 2.64 -9.14
N ASP A 46 -0.83 2.01 -9.37
CA ASP A 46 -2.01 2.64 -9.96
C ASP A 46 -2.50 3.80 -9.09
N VAL A 47 -2.66 3.55 -7.78
CA VAL A 47 -3.07 4.58 -6.79
C VAL A 47 -2.07 5.73 -6.74
N ALA A 48 -0.77 5.44 -6.73
CA ALA A 48 0.24 6.48 -6.77
C ALA A 48 0.14 7.28 -8.08
N SER A 49 -0.17 6.65 -9.20
CA SER A 49 -0.26 7.34 -10.49
C SER A 49 -1.53 8.20 -10.66
N GLU A 50 -2.62 7.90 -9.95
CA GLU A 50 -3.93 8.53 -10.15
C GLU A 50 -4.14 9.87 -9.40
N GLY A 51 -3.23 10.31 -8.50
CA GLY A 51 -3.42 11.58 -7.79
C GLY A 51 -2.22 12.18 -7.04
N GLU A 52 -2.31 13.48 -6.74
CA GLU A 52 -1.39 14.20 -5.84
C GLU A 52 -1.82 14.04 -4.36
N PRO A 53 -0.87 14.09 -3.41
CA PRO A 53 0.11 13.04 -3.15
C PRO A 53 -0.56 11.85 -2.43
N ALA A 54 -1.19 10.96 -3.19
CA ALA A 54 -1.61 9.68 -2.63
C ALA A 54 -0.37 8.79 -2.46
N SER A 55 -0.07 8.36 -1.23
CA SER A 55 1.04 7.42 -0.99
C SER A 55 0.51 6.04 -0.71
N ALA A 56 1.03 5.03 -1.41
CA ALA A 56 0.65 3.64 -1.22
C ALA A 56 1.85 2.82 -0.73
N THR A 57 1.67 2.03 0.31
CA THR A 57 2.71 1.16 0.90
C THR A 57 2.22 -0.27 0.94
N VAL A 58 3.03 -1.20 0.44
CA VAL A 58 2.75 -2.64 0.42
C VAL A 58 3.52 -3.32 1.55
N PHE A 59 2.80 -4.13 2.32
CA PHE A 59 3.30 -4.92 3.44
C PHE A 59 3.13 -6.42 3.18
N ASP A 60 4.07 -7.22 3.69
CA ASP A 60 3.94 -8.68 3.77
C ASP A 60 3.19 -9.12 5.05
N ALA A 61 3.09 -10.44 5.25
CA ALA A 61 2.46 -11.04 6.42
C ALA A 61 3.12 -10.66 7.77
N HIS A 62 4.39 -10.25 7.74
CA HIS A 62 5.13 -9.76 8.91
C HIS A 62 5.03 -8.23 9.08
N PHE A 63 4.19 -7.57 8.29
CA PHE A 63 4.06 -6.11 8.23
C PHE A 63 5.39 -5.40 7.91
N ARG A 64 6.26 -6.05 7.13
CA ARG A 64 7.45 -5.40 6.58
C ARG A 64 7.09 -4.71 5.28
N CYS A 65 7.52 -3.47 5.12
CA CYS A 65 7.36 -2.75 3.87
C CYS A 65 8.18 -3.47 2.78
N VAL A 66 7.50 -4.03 1.79
CA VAL A 66 8.14 -4.71 0.66
C VAL A 66 8.26 -3.78 -0.56
N ARG A 67 7.35 -2.80 -0.68
CA ARG A 67 7.34 -1.85 -1.80
C ARG A 67 6.49 -0.61 -1.49
N GLY A 68 6.92 0.56 -1.98
CA GLY A 68 6.06 1.75 -2.12
C GLY A 68 5.54 1.87 -3.55
N GLY A 69 4.31 2.37 -3.70
CA GLY A 69 3.74 2.75 -5.00
C GLY A 69 4.61 3.82 -5.66
N ARG A 70 4.88 3.67 -6.96
CA ARG A 70 5.68 4.64 -7.72
C ARG A 70 4.79 5.45 -8.65
N HIS A 71 4.94 6.78 -8.61
CA HIS A 71 4.40 7.64 -9.65
C HIS A 71 5.10 7.34 -10.98
N PHE A 72 4.37 6.91 -12.00
CA PHE A 72 4.91 6.73 -13.36
C PHE A 72 5.09 8.07 -14.11
N GLY A 73 4.90 9.23 -13.44
CA GLY A 73 4.92 10.57 -14.05
C GLY A 73 6.12 11.49 -13.73
N ALA A 74 7.11 11.06 -12.95
CA ALA A 74 8.21 11.94 -12.51
C ALA A 74 9.58 11.64 -13.16
N SER A 75 9.59 11.25 -14.43
CA SER A 75 10.80 11.28 -15.26
C SER A 75 10.66 12.36 -16.32
N LYS A 76 11.10 13.57 -16.00
CA LYS A 76 11.55 14.57 -16.98
C LYS A 76 12.95 15.02 -16.62
#